data_AF-A0A1D3DYF9-F1
#
_entry.id   AF-A0A1D3DYF9-F1
#
_cell.length_a   1.000
_cell.length_b   1.000
_cell.length_c   1.000
_cell.angle_alpha   90.00
_cell.angle_beta   90.00
_cell.angle_gamma   90.00
#
_symmetry.space_group_name_H-M   'P 1'
#
loop_
_entity.id
_entity.type
_entity.pdbx_description
1 polymer ?
#
loop_
_entity_poly.entity_id
_entity_poly.type
_entity_poly.pdbx_seq_one_letter_code
_entity_poly.pdbx_strand_id
1 'polypeptide(L)'
;MTAPDGTPPLWAVAPAYNEEAGLGATLAALAAQADTDFAPAVVDWIAAARREFARGTETACRRSLPRRDESPSLPERYLLPAVVGATALYGRCRAAHRHPRFQAPYVLCHGHDLALTAALHLRCGGTSRAPLEGPPKDVALLDRGREHSHRTSRAGRMVVHASLRRLRAWGARRTLLWCWDRRYRPAGSEEVHVR
;
A
#
# COMPACT_ATOMS: atom_id res chain seq x y z
N MET A 1 -2.90 17.92 18.46
CA MET A 1 -2.31 19.25 18.75
C MET A 1 -2.47 20.04 17.47
N THR A 2 -3.52 20.86 17.39
CA THR A 2 -3.98 21.47 16.13
C THR A 2 -2.95 22.48 15.62
N ALA A 3 -2.62 22.42 14.33
CA ALA A 3 -1.80 23.45 13.69
C ALA A 3 -2.50 24.82 13.82
N PRO A 4 -1.76 25.94 13.89
CA PRO A 4 -2.30 27.29 14.13
C PRO A 4 -3.37 27.74 13.12
N ASP A 5 -3.48 27.04 11.99
CA ASP A 5 -4.35 27.41 10.87
C ASP A 5 -5.67 26.61 10.83
N GLY A 6 -5.98 25.84 11.89
CA GLY A 6 -7.20 25.03 11.99
C GLY A 6 -7.26 23.82 11.03
N THR A 7 -6.19 23.57 10.29
CA THR A 7 -6.07 22.42 9.38
C THR A 7 -5.65 21.18 10.19
N PRO A 8 -6.37 20.05 10.07
CA PRO A 8 -6.01 18.86 10.81
C PRO A 8 -4.65 18.31 10.35
N PRO A 9 -3.79 17.87 11.29
CA PRO A 9 -2.41 17.47 11.03
C PRO A 9 -2.29 16.12 10.31
N LEU A 10 -3.38 15.36 10.19
CA LEU A 10 -3.45 14.12 9.43
C LEU A 10 -4.66 14.17 8.49
N TRP A 11 -4.63 13.36 7.45
CA TRP A 11 -5.77 13.11 6.56
C TRP A 11 -5.96 11.60 6.39
N ALA A 12 -7.18 11.09 6.59
CA ALA A 12 -7.53 9.70 6.30
C ALA A 12 -8.02 9.58 4.86
N VAL A 13 -7.25 8.90 4.01
CA VAL A 13 -7.61 8.74 2.60
C VAL A 13 -8.24 7.38 2.37
N ALA A 14 -9.55 7.36 2.13
CA ALA A 14 -10.28 6.15 1.77
C ALA A 14 -10.43 6.08 0.24
N PRO A 15 -9.90 5.05 -0.43
CA PRO A 15 -10.30 4.74 -1.78
C PRO A 15 -11.77 4.32 -1.83
N ALA A 16 -12.56 4.88 -2.74
CA ALA A 16 -13.96 4.47 -2.91
C ALA A 16 -14.34 4.40 -4.39
N TYR A 17 -14.67 3.21 -4.90
CA TYR A 17 -15.23 3.01 -6.24
C TYR A 17 -16.51 2.18 -6.14
N ASN A 18 -17.67 2.78 -6.40
CA ASN A 18 -18.97 2.15 -6.21
C ASN A 18 -19.19 1.60 -4.78
N GLU A 19 -18.50 2.20 -3.81
CA GLU A 19 -18.55 1.83 -2.38
C GLU A 19 -19.59 2.67 -1.62
N GLU A 20 -20.60 3.22 -2.29
CA GLU A 20 -21.57 4.15 -1.67
C GLU A 20 -22.26 3.50 -0.45
N ALA A 21 -22.57 2.20 -0.54
CA ALA A 21 -23.11 1.40 0.54
C ALA A 21 -22.12 1.21 1.72
N GLY A 22 -20.82 1.14 1.45
CA GLY A 22 -19.76 0.93 2.45
C GLY A 22 -19.13 2.22 3.00
N LEU A 23 -19.26 3.32 2.28
CA LEU A 23 -18.70 4.63 2.60
C LEU A 23 -19.29 5.18 3.90
N GLY A 24 -20.60 5.08 4.08
CA GLY A 24 -21.26 5.53 5.31
C GLY A 24 -20.74 4.82 6.56
N ALA A 25 -20.64 3.48 6.50
CA ALA A 25 -20.09 2.69 7.60
C ALA A 25 -18.60 2.99 7.82
N THR A 26 -17.83 3.23 6.75
CA THR A 26 -16.41 3.58 6.83
C THR A 26 -16.22 4.94 7.48
N LEU A 27 -17.01 5.95 7.10
CA LEU A 27 -16.97 7.29 7.70
C LEU A 27 -17.41 7.26 9.16
N ALA A 28 -18.45 6.49 9.49
CA ALA A 28 -18.88 6.29 10.88
C ALA A 28 -17.79 5.60 11.72
N ALA A 29 -17.15 4.57 11.18
CA ALA A 29 -16.04 3.88 11.86
C ALA A 29 -14.82 4.79 12.05
N LEU A 30 -14.52 5.67 11.07
CA LEU A 30 -13.48 6.69 11.17
C LEU A 30 -13.82 7.75 12.22
N ALA A 31 -15.06 8.23 12.25
CA ALA A 31 -15.54 9.18 13.25
C ALA A 31 -15.55 8.59 14.68
N ALA A 32 -15.70 7.27 14.81
CA ALA A 32 -15.69 6.56 16.09
C ALA A 32 -14.27 6.21 16.58
N GLN A 33 -13.20 6.51 15.83
CA GLN A 33 -11.84 6.28 16.29
C GLN A 33 -11.49 7.21 17.46
N ALA A 34 -10.70 6.71 18.41
CA ALA A 34 -10.19 7.51 19.53
C ALA A 34 -9.10 8.52 19.11
N ASP A 35 -8.42 8.25 17.98
CA ASP A 35 -7.46 9.16 17.37
C ASP A 35 -8.16 9.94 16.24
N THR A 36 -8.63 11.15 16.54
CA THR A 36 -9.41 11.99 15.64
C THR A 36 -8.61 13.12 15.01
N ASP A 37 -7.27 13.13 15.16
CA ASP A 37 -6.42 14.22 14.68
C ASP A 37 -6.21 14.15 13.14
N PHE A 38 -7.25 13.75 12.39
CA PHE A 38 -7.25 13.60 10.94
C PHE A 38 -8.52 14.13 10.24
N ALA A 39 -8.39 14.67 9.02
CA ALA A 39 -9.53 14.90 8.11
C ALA A 39 -9.70 13.78 7.07
N PRO A 40 -10.90 13.26 6.85
CA PRO A 40 -11.12 12.36 5.73
C PRO A 40 -10.96 13.10 4.39
N ALA A 41 -10.13 12.57 3.49
CA ALA A 41 -10.04 13.02 2.09
C ALA A 41 -10.33 11.85 1.16
N VAL A 42 -11.32 11.99 0.27
CA VAL A 42 -11.54 11.02 -0.80
C VAL A 42 -10.64 11.41 -1.97
N VAL A 43 -9.71 10.54 -2.34
CA VAL A 43 -8.75 10.81 -3.42
C VAL A 43 -9.01 9.91 -4.62
N ASP A 44 -9.19 10.54 -5.77
CA ASP A 44 -9.40 9.85 -7.05
C ASP A 44 -8.07 9.36 -7.67
N TRP A 45 -7.44 8.36 -7.04
CA TRP A 45 -6.46 7.53 -7.75
C TRP A 45 -7.15 6.52 -8.68
N ILE A 46 -8.45 6.34 -8.52
CA ILE A 46 -9.27 5.35 -9.23
C ILE A 46 -9.29 5.65 -10.71
N ALA A 47 -9.35 6.93 -11.12
CA ALA A 47 -9.20 7.31 -12.51
C ALA A 47 -7.87 6.82 -13.12
N ALA A 48 -6.76 6.88 -12.37
CA ALA A 48 -5.49 6.34 -12.83
C ALA A 48 -5.53 4.80 -12.91
N ALA A 49 -6.13 4.12 -11.94
CA ALA A 49 -6.33 2.66 -11.99
C ALA A 49 -7.19 2.22 -13.18
N ARG A 50 -8.30 2.92 -13.44
CA ARG A 50 -9.18 2.67 -14.59
C ARG A 50 -8.44 2.84 -15.90
N ARG A 51 -7.57 3.86 -16.02
CA ARG A 51 -6.73 4.03 -17.21
C ARG A 51 -5.76 2.87 -17.41
N GLU A 52 -5.19 2.32 -16.34
CA GLU A 52 -4.34 1.13 -16.45
C GLU A 52 -5.14 -0.11 -16.83
N PHE A 53 -6.32 -0.33 -16.25
CA PHE A 53 -7.19 -1.46 -16.61
C PHE A 53 -7.74 -1.33 -18.03
N ALA A 54 -8.04 -0.12 -18.50
CA ALA A 54 -8.45 0.13 -19.88
C ALA A 54 -7.33 -0.18 -20.91
N ARG A 55 -6.05 -0.18 -20.48
CA ARG A 55 -4.92 -0.66 -21.29
C ARG A 55 -4.78 -2.19 -21.30
N GLY A 56 -5.68 -2.90 -20.61
CA GLY A 56 -5.69 -4.36 -20.53
C GLY A 56 -4.92 -4.94 -19.35
N THR A 57 -4.35 -4.12 -18.45
CA THR A 57 -3.75 -4.65 -17.22
C THR A 57 -4.83 -5.25 -16.31
N GLU A 58 -4.53 -6.38 -15.67
CA GLU A 58 -5.44 -6.97 -14.67
C GLU A 58 -4.95 -6.73 -13.24
N THR A 59 -3.64 -6.52 -13.06
CA THR A 59 -3.02 -6.15 -11.79
C THR A 59 -2.09 -4.96 -12.00
N ALA A 60 -2.20 -3.96 -11.12
CA ALA A 60 -1.35 -2.78 -11.14
C ALA A 60 -0.84 -2.46 -9.72
N CYS A 61 0.48 -2.33 -9.56
CA CYS A 61 1.09 -1.84 -8.33
C CYS A 61 1.55 -0.38 -8.52
N ARG A 62 1.28 0.46 -7.52
CA ARG A 62 1.51 1.90 -7.56
C ARG A 62 2.92 2.30 -7.12
N ARG A 63 3.20 3.59 -7.28
CA ARG A 63 4.32 4.26 -6.61
C ARG A 63 3.86 4.79 -5.24
N SER A 64 4.54 4.36 -4.18
CA SER A 64 4.37 4.94 -2.85
C SER A 64 5.31 6.13 -2.67
N LEU A 65 4.76 7.28 -2.28
CA LEU A 65 5.51 8.49 -1.91
C LEU A 65 5.20 8.86 -0.46
N PRO A 66 6.09 9.59 0.23
CA PRO A 66 5.74 10.14 1.52
C PRO A 66 4.56 11.10 1.42
N ARG A 67 3.76 11.11 2.47
CA ARG A 67 2.78 12.14 2.76
C ARG A 67 3.40 13.53 2.74
N ARG A 68 2.71 14.49 2.10
CA ARG A 68 3.21 15.86 1.91
C ARG A 68 3.03 16.72 3.16
N ASP A 69 1.99 16.42 3.93
CA ASP A 69 1.61 17.06 5.21
C ASP A 69 2.58 16.71 6.35
N GLU A 70 3.27 15.57 6.27
CA GLU A 70 4.26 15.19 7.30
C GLU A 70 5.63 15.90 7.14
N SER A 71 5.71 16.92 6.27
CA SER A 71 6.90 17.72 5.97
C SER A 71 8.18 16.87 5.86
N PRO A 72 8.24 15.95 4.88
CA PRO A 72 9.37 15.04 4.74
C PRO A 72 10.65 15.80 4.48
N SER A 73 11.71 15.43 5.20
CA SER A 73 13.07 15.87 4.90
C SER A 73 13.46 15.47 3.47
N LEU A 74 14.42 16.17 2.87
CA LEU A 74 14.96 15.82 1.55
C LEU A 74 15.34 14.33 1.41
N PRO A 75 16.04 13.69 2.37
CA PRO A 75 16.30 12.26 2.29
C PRO A 75 15.02 11.42 2.35
N GLU A 76 14.05 11.70 3.23
CA GLU A 76 12.77 10.97 3.27
C GLU A 76 12.00 11.11 1.94
N ARG A 77 12.08 12.28 1.29
CA ARG A 77 11.40 12.57 0.03
C ARG A 77 11.97 11.81 -1.16
N TYR A 78 13.29 11.58 -1.19
CA TYR A 78 13.97 11.03 -2.37
C TYR A 78 14.62 9.67 -2.12
N LEU A 79 15.34 9.51 -1.01
CA LEU A 79 16.07 8.27 -0.71
C LEU A 79 15.10 7.11 -0.46
N LEU A 80 14.02 7.34 0.29
CA LEU A 80 13.06 6.28 0.60
C LEU A 80 12.38 5.74 -0.69
N PRO A 81 11.79 6.56 -1.58
CA PRO A 81 11.26 6.06 -2.85
C PRO A 81 12.32 5.40 -3.75
N ALA A 82 13.57 5.89 -3.71
CA ALA A 82 14.67 5.30 -4.48
C ALA A 82 15.04 3.89 -3.95
N VAL A 83 15.17 3.73 -2.63
CA VAL A 83 15.44 2.44 -1.99
C VAL A 83 14.30 1.46 -2.27
N VAL A 84 13.03 1.88 -2.12
CA VAL A 84 11.86 1.05 -2.47
C VAL A 84 11.88 0.65 -3.94
N GLY A 85 12.26 1.57 -4.85
CA GLY A 85 12.45 1.29 -6.26
C GLY A 85 13.54 0.24 -6.53
N ALA A 86 14.70 0.37 -5.87
CA ALA A 86 15.80 -0.58 -5.96
C ALA A 86 15.41 -1.96 -5.40
N THR A 87 14.70 -2.01 -4.26
CA THR A 87 14.15 -3.26 -3.71
C THR A 87 13.14 -3.90 -4.67
N ALA A 88 12.34 -3.11 -5.38
CA ALA A 88 11.43 -3.63 -6.39
C ALA A 88 12.17 -4.27 -7.59
N LEU A 89 13.27 -3.66 -8.03
CA LEU A 89 14.12 -4.24 -9.08
C LEU A 89 14.80 -5.52 -8.60
N TYR A 90 15.37 -5.52 -7.39
CA TYR A 90 15.94 -6.71 -6.78
C TYR A 90 14.89 -7.84 -6.64
N GLY A 91 13.67 -7.50 -6.22
CA GLY A 91 12.56 -8.43 -6.09
C GLY A 91 12.20 -9.15 -7.40
N ARG A 92 12.45 -8.54 -8.57
CA ARG A 92 12.27 -9.20 -9.89
C ARG A 92 13.31 -10.27 -10.18
N CYS A 93 14.50 -10.12 -9.62
CA CYS A 93 15.64 -11.02 -9.84
C CYS A 93 15.74 -12.10 -8.75
N ARG A 94 15.11 -11.88 -7.59
CA ARG A 94 15.13 -12.82 -6.47
C ARG A 94 14.54 -14.18 -6.87
N ALA A 95 15.32 -15.25 -6.68
CA ALA A 95 14.92 -16.62 -7.01
C ALA A 95 13.58 -17.04 -6.39
N ALA A 96 13.33 -16.63 -5.13
CA ALA A 96 12.06 -16.91 -4.44
C ALA A 96 10.82 -16.39 -5.18
N HIS A 97 10.95 -15.35 -6.00
CA HIS A 97 9.84 -14.78 -6.77
C HIS A 97 9.82 -15.24 -8.24
N ARG A 98 10.81 -16.04 -8.66
CA ARG A 98 10.92 -16.63 -9.98
C ARG A 98 10.58 -18.11 -9.89
N HIS A 99 9.34 -18.43 -10.19
CA HIS A 99 8.85 -19.80 -10.22
C HIS A 99 8.04 -19.99 -11.51
N PRO A 100 8.10 -21.16 -12.17
CA PRO A 100 7.37 -21.42 -13.42
C PRO A 100 5.85 -21.21 -13.33
N ARG A 101 5.29 -21.32 -12.12
CA ARG A 101 3.87 -21.04 -11.84
C ARG A 101 3.45 -19.58 -12.09
N PHE A 102 4.39 -18.65 -12.05
CA PHE A 102 4.08 -17.23 -12.20
C PHE A 102 4.16 -16.82 -13.67
N GLN A 103 3.04 -16.30 -14.18
CA GLN A 103 2.92 -15.80 -15.54
C GLN A 103 3.45 -14.37 -15.71
N ALA A 104 3.75 -13.66 -14.61
CA ALA A 104 4.26 -12.30 -14.63
C ALA A 104 5.43 -12.08 -13.65
N PRO A 105 6.32 -11.12 -13.92
CA PRO A 105 7.40 -10.77 -12.99
C PRO A 105 6.85 -10.17 -11.70
N TYR A 106 7.61 -10.32 -10.62
CA TYR A 106 7.27 -9.70 -9.34
C TYR A 106 7.29 -8.18 -9.44
N VAL A 107 6.27 -7.54 -8.88
CA VAL A 107 6.22 -6.09 -8.72
C VAL A 107 6.02 -5.81 -7.24
N LEU A 108 7.01 -5.20 -6.59
CA LEU A 108 6.91 -4.86 -5.17
C LEU A 108 5.63 -4.08 -4.90
N CYS A 109 4.81 -4.64 -4.01
CA CYS A 109 3.57 -4.07 -3.52
C CYS A 109 3.62 -3.98 -1.98
N HIS A 110 2.85 -3.03 -1.46
CA HIS A 110 2.57 -2.73 -0.07
C HIS A 110 1.05 -2.62 0.07
N GLY A 111 0.50 -2.81 1.27
CA GLY A 111 -0.96 -2.96 1.41
C GLY A 111 -1.85 -1.80 1.00
N HIS A 112 -1.28 -0.66 0.66
CA HIS A 112 -2.01 0.51 0.15
C HIS A 112 -1.81 0.74 -1.35
N ASP A 113 -0.99 -0.05 -2.04
CA ASP A 113 -0.49 0.25 -3.39
C ASP A 113 -0.88 -0.76 -4.47
N LEU A 114 -1.70 -1.77 -4.14
CA LEU A 114 -2.12 -2.85 -5.05
C LEU A 114 -3.55 -2.63 -5.59
N ALA A 115 -3.75 -2.83 -6.89
CA ALA A 115 -5.06 -2.82 -7.54
C ALA A 115 -5.23 -4.02 -8.47
N LEU A 116 -6.40 -4.67 -8.42
CA LEU A 116 -6.78 -5.80 -9.28
C LEU A 116 -8.14 -5.55 -9.92
N THR A 117 -8.39 -6.14 -11.08
CA THR A 117 -9.76 -6.24 -11.61
C THR A 117 -10.59 -7.15 -10.71
N ALA A 118 -11.90 -6.89 -10.63
CA ALA A 118 -12.81 -7.70 -9.82
C ALA A 118 -12.79 -9.18 -10.23
N ALA A 119 -12.75 -9.45 -11.54
CA ALA A 119 -12.68 -10.81 -12.07
C ALA A 119 -11.41 -11.54 -11.61
N LEU A 120 -10.23 -10.89 -11.67
CA LEU A 120 -9.00 -11.51 -11.20
C LEU A 120 -9.01 -11.70 -9.67
N HIS A 121 -9.54 -10.73 -8.92
CA HIS A 121 -9.67 -10.85 -7.47
C HIS A 121 -10.50 -12.07 -7.06
N LEU A 122 -11.61 -12.32 -7.75
CA LEU A 122 -12.47 -13.49 -7.55
C LEU A 122 -11.75 -14.79 -7.94
N ARG A 123 -11.04 -14.83 -9.07
CA ARG A 123 -10.22 -16.00 -9.47
C ARG A 123 -9.16 -16.34 -8.43
N CYS A 124 -8.58 -15.32 -7.79
CA CYS A 124 -7.61 -15.53 -6.72
C CYS A 124 -8.25 -16.07 -5.42
N GLY A 125 -9.58 -16.00 -5.26
CA GLY A 125 -10.27 -16.32 -4.00
C GLY A 125 -10.25 -15.18 -2.98
N GLY A 126 -10.03 -13.93 -3.42
CA GLY A 126 -10.06 -12.74 -2.58
C GLY A 126 -8.87 -12.57 -1.62
N THR A 127 -8.89 -11.52 -0.80
CA THR A 127 -7.82 -11.24 0.18
C THR A 127 -7.94 -12.16 1.41
N SER A 128 -6.83 -12.75 1.83
CA SER A 128 -6.80 -13.56 3.06
C SER A 128 -7.13 -12.73 4.30
N ARG A 129 -7.92 -13.30 5.22
CA ARG A 129 -8.25 -12.71 6.53
C ARG A 129 -7.17 -13.08 7.55
N ALA A 130 -5.95 -12.62 7.30
CA ALA A 130 -4.81 -12.80 8.21
C ALA A 130 -4.59 -11.55 9.08
N PRO A 131 -4.09 -11.71 10.33
CA PRO A 131 -3.69 -10.59 11.17
C PRO A 131 -2.55 -9.79 10.51
N LEU A 132 -2.41 -8.52 10.88
CA LEU A 132 -1.47 -7.59 10.23
C LEU A 132 0.00 -7.99 10.39
N GLU A 133 0.30 -8.65 11.51
CA GLU A 133 1.59 -9.23 11.92
C GLU A 133 1.93 -10.49 11.14
N GLY A 134 0.92 -11.11 10.52
CA GLY A 134 1.06 -12.30 9.71
C GLY A 134 1.83 -12.06 8.40
N PRO A 135 1.91 -13.09 7.54
CA PRO A 135 2.49 -12.97 6.22
C PRO A 135 1.88 -11.79 5.43
N PRO A 136 2.65 -11.08 4.59
CA PRO A 136 2.13 -9.95 3.85
C PRO A 136 0.97 -10.37 2.92
N LYS A 137 -0.26 -10.07 3.31
CA LYS A 137 -1.48 -10.43 2.58
C LYS A 137 -1.50 -9.90 1.15
N ASP A 138 -0.87 -8.76 0.93
CA ASP A 138 -0.83 -8.08 -0.37
C ASP A 138 0.13 -8.79 -1.32
N VAL A 139 1.28 -9.26 -0.80
CA VAL A 139 2.21 -10.10 -1.56
C VAL A 139 1.57 -11.44 -1.90
N ALA A 140 0.86 -12.06 -0.94
CA ALA A 140 0.13 -13.30 -1.19
C ALA A 140 -1.00 -13.14 -2.23
N LEU A 141 -1.68 -11.99 -2.25
CA LEU A 141 -2.68 -11.68 -3.28
C LEU A 141 -2.03 -11.40 -4.64
N LEU A 142 -0.92 -10.66 -4.67
CA LEU A 142 -0.14 -10.43 -5.88
C LEU A 142 0.36 -11.74 -6.48
N ASP A 143 0.93 -12.63 -5.67
CA ASP A 143 1.47 -13.90 -6.15
C ASP A 143 0.39 -14.80 -6.73
N ARG A 144 -0.80 -14.90 -6.10
CA ARG A 144 -1.97 -15.56 -6.70
C ARG A 144 -2.41 -14.87 -7.99
N GLY A 145 -2.41 -13.54 -8.03
CA GLY A 145 -2.71 -12.78 -9.25
C GLY A 145 -1.76 -13.13 -10.40
N ARG A 146 -0.46 -13.29 -10.10
CA ARG A 146 0.58 -13.68 -11.06
C ARG A 146 0.47 -15.12 -11.51
N GLU A 147 -0.10 -16.01 -10.72
CA GLU A 147 -0.41 -17.39 -11.13
C GLU A 147 -1.55 -17.44 -12.16
N HIS A 148 -2.49 -16.48 -12.09
CA HIS A 148 -3.67 -16.42 -12.96
C HIS A 148 -3.57 -15.42 -14.12
N SER A 149 -2.55 -14.54 -14.14
CA SER A 149 -2.43 -13.49 -15.15
C SER A 149 -1.00 -13.07 -15.43
N HIS A 150 -0.67 -12.92 -16.71
CA HIS A 150 0.57 -12.26 -17.18
C HIS A 150 0.44 -10.73 -17.23
N ARG A 151 -0.77 -10.18 -17.05
CA ARG A 151 -1.07 -8.75 -17.27
C ARG A 151 -0.86 -7.91 -16.01
N THR A 152 0.34 -8.04 -15.44
CA THR A 152 0.76 -7.32 -14.22
C THR A 152 1.69 -6.17 -14.58
N SER A 153 1.38 -4.96 -14.10
CA SER A 153 2.18 -3.75 -14.38
C SER A 153 2.55 -2.97 -13.13
N ARG A 154 3.67 -2.25 -13.20
CA ARG A 154 3.99 -1.18 -12.24
C ARG A 154 3.51 0.15 -12.83
N ALA A 155 2.43 0.68 -12.29
CA ALA A 155 1.79 1.89 -12.78
C ALA A 155 2.40 3.13 -12.10
N GLY A 156 3.46 3.70 -12.70
CA GLY A 156 4.17 4.86 -12.12
C GLY A 156 3.32 6.12 -11.97
N ARG A 157 2.23 6.25 -12.73
CA ARG A 157 1.26 7.35 -12.66
C ARG A 157 0.20 7.16 -11.57
N MET A 158 0.03 5.94 -11.08
CA MET A 158 -0.78 5.69 -9.91
C MET A 158 0.12 5.93 -8.69
N VAL A 159 -0.18 7.00 -7.94
CA VAL A 159 0.61 7.42 -6.78
C VAL A 159 -0.23 7.34 -5.53
N VAL A 160 0.34 6.81 -4.45
CA VAL A 160 -0.26 6.85 -3.10
C VAL A 160 0.71 7.49 -2.13
N HIS A 161 0.16 8.28 -1.22
CA HIS A 161 0.89 8.91 -0.15
C HIS A 161 0.83 8.05 1.10
N ALA A 162 1.98 7.54 1.53
CA ALA A 162 2.13 6.70 2.72
C ALA A 162 2.73 7.50 3.87
N SER A 163 2.28 7.19 5.09
CA SER A 163 2.79 7.81 6.31
C SER A 163 4.23 7.43 6.61
N LEU A 164 5.00 8.36 7.16
CA LEU A 164 6.36 8.18 7.63
C LEU A 164 6.45 7.78 9.11
N ARG A 165 5.32 7.67 9.83
CA ARG A 165 5.28 7.32 11.26
C ARG A 165 6.15 6.10 11.59
N ARG A 166 6.00 4.98 10.86
CA ARG A 166 6.85 3.79 11.02
C ARG A 166 8.32 4.04 10.71
N LEU A 167 8.60 4.82 9.67
CA LEU A 167 9.97 5.16 9.30
C LEU A 167 10.66 5.93 10.43
N ARG A 168 9.95 6.87 11.04
CA ARG A 168 10.46 7.73 12.13
C ARG A 168 10.56 6.96 13.45
N ALA A 169 9.60 6.09 13.76
CA ALA A 169 9.59 5.29 14.98
C ALA A 169 10.62 4.15 14.98
N TRP A 170 10.74 3.41 13.87
CA TRP A 170 11.60 2.22 13.79
C TRP A 170 12.95 2.50 13.11
N GLY A 171 13.08 3.62 12.41
CA GLY A 171 14.22 3.89 11.53
C GLY A 171 14.15 3.14 10.20
N ALA A 172 15.00 3.55 9.25
CA ALA A 172 15.00 3.03 7.88
C ALA A 172 15.25 1.52 7.79
N ARG A 173 16.23 1.00 8.55
CA ARG A 173 16.60 -0.43 8.50
C ARG A 173 15.44 -1.34 8.90
N ARG A 174 14.83 -1.09 10.07
CA ARG A 174 13.71 -1.91 10.58
C ARG A 174 12.47 -1.78 9.70
N THR A 175 12.21 -0.59 9.17
CA THR A 175 11.11 -0.35 8.21
C THR A 175 11.31 -1.12 6.92
N LEU A 176 12.53 -1.14 6.37
CA LEU A 176 12.84 -1.94 5.18
C LEU A 176 12.73 -3.43 5.45
N LEU A 177 13.19 -3.92 6.60
CA LEU A 177 13.05 -5.32 6.99
C LEU A 177 11.59 -5.73 7.23
N TRP A 178 10.75 -4.80 7.69
CA TRP A 178 9.31 -5.02 7.81
C TRP A 178 8.63 -5.13 6.44
N CYS A 179 9.01 -4.27 5.49
CA CYS A 179 8.52 -4.34 4.10
C CYS A 179 9.10 -5.55 3.35
N TRP A 180 10.32 -5.96 3.69
CA TRP A 180 10.95 -7.17 3.17
C TRP A 180 10.40 -8.39 3.92
N ASP A 181 9.20 -8.81 3.54
CA ASP A 181 8.64 -10.11 3.95
C ASP A 181 8.57 -10.28 5.48
N ARG A 182 8.31 -9.19 6.21
CA ARG A 182 8.21 -9.17 7.69
C ARG A 182 9.44 -9.75 8.40
N ARG A 183 10.64 -9.56 7.85
CA ARG A 183 11.92 -9.99 8.47
C ARG A 183 12.24 -9.28 9.78
N TYR A 184 11.69 -8.09 9.96
CA TYR A 184 11.58 -7.46 11.28
C TYR A 184 10.16 -7.67 11.79
N ARG A 185 10.03 -8.13 13.05
CA ARG A 185 8.78 -8.17 13.79
C ARG A 185 8.97 -7.39 15.08
N PRO A 186 8.11 -6.40 15.37
CA PRO A 186 8.15 -5.70 16.65
C PRO A 186 7.80 -6.66 17.81
N ALA A 187 8.15 -6.28 19.05
CA ALA A 187 8.03 -7.16 20.20
C ALA A 187 6.59 -7.31 20.70
N GLY A 188 5.75 -6.30 20.49
CA GLY A 188 4.32 -6.30 20.81
C GLY A 188 3.45 -5.93 19.61
N SER A 189 2.17 -6.34 19.63
CA SER A 189 1.18 -5.96 18.62
C SER A 189 0.92 -4.45 18.62
N GLU A 190 1.01 -3.78 19.78
CA GLU A 190 0.87 -2.32 19.87
C GLU A 190 1.95 -1.57 19.09
N GLU A 191 3.20 -2.06 19.09
CA GLU A 191 4.30 -1.46 18.34
C GLU A 191 4.08 -1.52 16.81
N VAL A 192 3.25 -2.46 16.32
CA VAL A 192 2.86 -2.57 14.89
C VAL A 192 1.97 -1.39 14.48
N HIS A 193 1.13 -0.96 15.41
CA HIS A 193 0.25 0.19 15.33
C HIS A 193 1.01 1.44 15.77
N VAL A 194 2.04 1.81 15.00
CA VAL A 194 2.75 3.08 15.23
C VAL A 194 1.74 4.23 15.04
N ARG A 195 1.30 4.79 16.16
CA ARG A 195 0.49 5.99 16.26
C ARG A 195 1.37 7.22 16.06
#